data_AF-A0A1G4SZ36-F1
#
_entry.id   AF-A0A1G4SZ36-F1
#
_cell.length_a   1.000
_cell.length_b   1.000
_cell.length_c   1.000
_cell.angle_alpha   90.00
_cell.angle_beta   90.00
_cell.angle_gamma   90.00
#
_symmetry.space_group_name_H-M   'P 1'
#
loop_
_entity.id
_entity.type
_entity.pdbx_description
1 polymer ?
#
loop_
_entity_poly.entity_id
_entity_poly.type
_entity_poly.pdbx_seq_one_letter_code
_entity_poly.pdbx_strand_id
1 'polypeptide(L)'
;MKRKKISYIDWAVMVIFIAIIIGRCVVLAFFFKPMLIFFYDFIFAFLILTLMMSSYLYKYSNMSFSLMWFLLCIIYALPGNRPLAFFGLLLFIAYHIIRLSYIRRFGQEFIPPEPSKNRFIPVYNIDEQRESNEQDNLYMRIFTWCGLIILIACVFVQGHITR
;
A
#
# COMPACT_ATOMS: atom_id res chain seq x y z
N MET A 1 -18.21 -19.95 -0.95
CA MET A 1 -17.38 -18.79 -1.35
C MET A 1 -17.56 -18.51 -2.84
N LYS A 2 -18.23 -17.42 -3.23
CA LYS A 2 -18.24 -16.97 -4.64
C LYS A 2 -16.85 -16.41 -4.97
N ARG A 3 -16.18 -16.92 -6.01
CA ARG A 3 -14.91 -16.36 -6.49
C ARG A 3 -15.18 -14.96 -7.06
N LYS A 4 -14.71 -13.91 -6.38
CA LYS A 4 -14.82 -12.52 -6.84
C LYS A 4 -13.98 -12.39 -8.11
N LYS A 5 -14.60 -12.03 -9.24
CA LYS A 5 -13.86 -11.74 -10.47
C LYS A 5 -12.98 -10.50 -10.24
N ILE A 6 -11.72 -10.59 -10.65
CA ILE A 6 -10.79 -9.46 -10.66
C ILE A 6 -11.38 -8.38 -11.58
N SER A 7 -11.46 -7.15 -11.08
CA SER A 7 -11.98 -6.00 -11.85
C SER A 7 -10.95 -5.55 -12.89
N TYR A 8 -11.40 -4.90 -13.98
CA TYR A 8 -10.51 -4.23 -14.94
C TYR A 8 -9.59 -3.20 -14.25
N ILE A 9 -10.08 -2.56 -13.19
CA ILE A 9 -9.28 -1.61 -12.39
C ILE A 9 -8.14 -2.33 -11.67
N ASP A 10 -8.41 -3.51 -11.10
CA ASP A 10 -7.39 -4.29 -10.41
C ASP A 10 -6.25 -4.70 -11.39
N TRP A 11 -6.61 -5.10 -12.61
CA TRP A 11 -5.66 -5.38 -13.68
C TRP A 11 -4.85 -4.16 -14.10
N ALA A 12 -5.50 -3.00 -14.28
CA ALA A 12 -4.82 -1.76 -14.63
C ALA A 12 -3.80 -1.36 -13.56
N VAL A 13 -4.17 -1.45 -12.28
CA VAL A 13 -3.27 -1.18 -11.15
C VAL A 13 -2.07 -2.12 -11.18
N MET A 14 -2.28 -3.42 -11.39
CA MET A 14 -1.18 -4.40 -11.48
C MET A 14 -0.24 -4.10 -12.66
N VAL A 15 -0.78 -3.78 -13.83
CA VAL A 15 0.02 -3.46 -15.02
C VAL A 15 0.86 -2.22 -14.79
N ILE A 16 0.29 -1.17 -14.21
CA ILE A 16 1.03 0.05 -13.84
C ILE A 16 2.16 -0.30 -12.86
N PHE A 17 1.88 -1.13 -11.85
CA PHE A 17 2.85 -1.53 -10.86
C PHE A 17 4.03 -2.32 -11.47
N ILE A 18 3.72 -3.28 -12.33
CA ILE A 18 4.71 -4.08 -13.06
C ILE A 18 5.55 -3.18 -13.96
N ALA A 19 4.94 -2.22 -14.66
CA ALA A 19 5.65 -1.26 -15.50
C ALA A 19 6.64 -0.40 -14.69
N ILE A 20 6.26 0.05 -13.50
CA ILE A 20 7.15 0.80 -12.59
C ILE A 20 8.34 -0.08 -12.13
N ILE A 21 8.09 -1.35 -11.77
CA ILE A 21 9.14 -2.31 -11.40
C ILE A 21 10.13 -2.49 -12.56
N ILE A 22 9.63 -2.80 -13.75
CA ILE A 22 10.47 -3.02 -14.94
C ILE A 22 11.27 -1.77 -15.28
N GLY A 23 10.62 -0.60 -15.31
CA GLY A 23 11.27 0.68 -15.59
C GLY A 23 12.42 0.98 -14.62
N ARG A 24 12.20 0.77 -13.32
CA ARG A 24 13.26 0.92 -12.31
C ARG A 24 14.41 -0.06 -12.52
N CYS A 25 14.12 -1.33 -12.79
CA CYS A 25 15.14 -2.34 -13.05
C CYS A 25 15.99 -1.99 -14.28
N VAL A 26 15.37 -1.48 -15.35
CA VAL A 26 16.08 -1.00 -16.55
C VAL A 26 16.98 0.19 -16.20
N VAL A 27 16.50 1.16 -15.42
CA VAL A 27 17.33 2.30 -14.99
C VAL A 27 18.52 1.84 -14.15
N LEU A 28 18.31 0.88 -13.24
CA LEU A 28 19.39 0.29 -12.44
C LEU A 28 20.40 -0.47 -13.29
N ALA A 29 19.96 -1.21 -14.30
CA ALA A 29 20.85 -2.04 -15.11
C ALA A 29 21.65 -1.24 -16.16
N PHE A 30 21.04 -0.23 -16.79
CA PHE A 30 21.62 0.39 -18.00
C PHE A 30 22.04 1.86 -17.84
N PHE A 31 21.39 2.63 -16.96
CA PHE A 31 21.61 4.08 -16.90
C PHE A 31 22.31 4.53 -15.61
N PHE A 32 22.10 3.81 -14.51
CA PHE A 32 22.65 4.08 -13.18
C PHE A 32 22.58 5.56 -12.75
N LYS A 33 21.52 6.28 -13.14
CA LYS A 33 21.31 7.69 -12.78
C LYS A 33 20.58 7.79 -11.43
N PRO A 34 21.23 8.27 -10.35
CA PRO A 34 20.65 8.23 -9.00
C PRO A 34 19.33 9.00 -8.88
N MET A 35 19.22 10.13 -9.58
CA MET A 35 18.02 10.98 -9.62
C MET A 35 16.82 10.29 -10.28
N LEU A 36 17.05 9.54 -11.38
CA LEU A 36 15.97 8.79 -12.03
C LEU A 36 15.49 7.66 -11.12
N ILE A 37 16.39 6.93 -10.47
CA ILE A 37 16.02 5.85 -9.54
C ILE A 37 15.20 6.42 -8.37
N PHE A 38 15.61 7.57 -7.82
CA PHE A 38 14.84 8.26 -6.78
C PHE A 38 13.44 8.64 -7.27
N PHE A 39 13.31 9.12 -8.50
CA PHE A 39 12.01 9.46 -9.09
C PHE A 39 11.08 8.23 -9.20
N TYR A 40 11.61 7.07 -9.60
CA TYR A 40 10.85 5.81 -9.57
C TYR A 40 10.43 5.44 -8.14
N ASP A 41 11.35 5.50 -7.17
CA ASP A 41 11.06 5.23 -5.76
C ASP A 41 9.98 6.15 -5.19
N PHE A 42 10.00 7.42 -5.59
CA PHE A 42 8.98 8.40 -5.20
C PHE A 42 7.62 8.10 -5.84
N ILE A 43 7.56 7.83 -7.15
CA ILE A 43 6.31 7.45 -7.84
C ILE A 43 5.70 6.21 -7.20
N PHE A 44 6.53 5.20 -6.93
CA PHE A 44 6.11 3.96 -6.29
C PHE A 44 5.53 4.22 -4.90
N ALA A 45 6.24 5.01 -4.07
CA ALA A 45 5.76 5.35 -2.73
C ALA A 45 4.45 6.14 -2.76
N PHE A 46 4.33 7.10 -3.68
CA PHE A 46 3.11 7.88 -3.87
C PHE A 46 1.93 7.01 -4.31
N LEU A 47 2.11 6.15 -5.30
CA LEU A 47 1.07 5.24 -5.79
C LEU A 47 0.57 4.31 -4.69
N ILE A 48 1.50 3.71 -3.94
CA ILE A 48 1.14 2.85 -2.80
C ILE A 48 0.36 3.62 -1.75
N LEU A 49 0.81 4.82 -1.40
CA LEU A 49 0.12 5.65 -0.42
C LEU A 49 -1.31 5.95 -0.90
N THR A 50 -1.51 6.33 -2.17
CA THR A 50 -2.85 6.57 -2.72
C THR A 50 -3.75 5.34 -2.64
N LEU A 51 -3.25 4.17 -3.06
CA LEU A 51 -4.02 2.92 -3.04
C LEU A 51 -4.39 2.51 -1.61
N MET A 52 -3.42 2.61 -0.70
CA MET A 52 -3.58 2.23 0.71
C MET A 52 -4.46 3.20 1.49
N MET A 53 -4.61 4.45 1.03
CA MET A 53 -5.50 5.43 1.66
C MET A 53 -6.94 5.38 1.13
N SER A 54 -7.26 4.47 0.22
CA SER A 54 -8.60 4.31 -0.35
C SER A 54 -9.28 3.02 0.12
N SER A 55 -10.56 2.84 -0.21
CA SER A 55 -11.26 1.55 -0.03
C SER A 55 -10.60 0.38 -0.78
N TYR A 56 -9.68 0.65 -1.72
CA TYR A 56 -8.85 -0.38 -2.36
C TYR A 56 -8.04 -1.18 -1.33
N LEU A 57 -7.74 -0.60 -0.16
CA LEU A 57 -7.11 -1.28 0.96
C LEU A 57 -7.87 -2.55 1.41
N TYR A 58 -9.19 -2.62 1.19
CA TYR A 58 -9.96 -3.82 1.54
C TYR A 58 -9.53 -5.05 0.72
N LYS A 59 -8.95 -4.87 -0.48
CA LYS A 59 -8.50 -5.98 -1.34
C LYS A 59 -7.45 -6.85 -0.67
N TYR A 60 -6.70 -6.30 0.29
CA TYR A 60 -5.68 -7.02 1.05
C TYR A 60 -6.26 -7.99 2.10
N SER A 61 -7.57 -7.96 2.34
CA SER A 61 -8.27 -9.04 3.06
C SER A 61 -8.25 -10.37 2.29
N ASN A 62 -8.14 -10.32 0.95
CA ASN A 62 -7.98 -11.50 0.13
C ASN A 62 -6.53 -12.00 0.18
N MET A 63 -6.34 -13.23 0.67
CA MET A 63 -5.01 -13.83 0.86
C MET A 63 -4.20 -13.91 -0.44
N SER A 64 -4.82 -14.28 -1.57
CA SER A 64 -4.13 -14.41 -2.85
C SER A 64 -3.64 -13.06 -3.37
N PHE A 65 -4.49 -12.03 -3.29
CA PHE A 65 -4.11 -10.66 -3.67
C PHE A 65 -3.01 -10.12 -2.74
N SER A 66 -3.16 -10.32 -1.43
CA SER A 66 -2.20 -9.89 -0.42
C SER A 66 -0.82 -10.53 -0.64
N LEU A 67 -0.77 -11.84 -0.87
CA LEU A 67 0.49 -12.56 -1.14
C LEU A 67 1.15 -12.10 -2.43
N MET A 68 0.39 -11.94 -3.51
CA MET A 68 0.93 -11.46 -4.78
C MET A 68 1.46 -10.02 -4.63
N TRP A 69 0.75 -9.15 -3.92
CA TRP A 69 1.23 -7.80 -3.66
C TRP A 69 2.50 -7.77 -2.81
N PHE A 70 2.57 -8.61 -1.78
CA PHE A 70 3.76 -8.78 -0.96
C PHE A 70 4.99 -9.15 -1.80
N LEU A 71 4.84 -10.11 -2.72
CA LEU A 71 5.90 -10.49 -3.65
C LEU A 71 6.33 -9.33 -4.55
N LEU A 72 5.38 -8.55 -5.08
CA LEU A 72 5.68 -7.37 -5.89
C LEU A 72 6.46 -6.31 -5.09
N CYS A 73 6.09 -6.06 -3.84
CA CYS A 73 6.83 -5.16 -2.95
C CYS A 73 8.26 -5.65 -2.69
N ILE A 74 8.46 -6.96 -2.49
CA ILE A 74 9.80 -7.54 -2.31
C ILE A 74 10.63 -7.37 -3.58
N ILE A 75 10.09 -7.73 -4.74
CA ILE A 75 10.78 -7.62 -6.03
C ILE A 75 11.18 -6.17 -6.31
N TYR A 76 10.35 -5.19 -5.94
CA TYR A 76 10.68 -3.78 -6.08
C TYR A 76 11.78 -3.32 -5.11
N ALA A 77 11.74 -3.78 -3.85
CA ALA A 77 12.63 -3.31 -2.79
C ALA A 77 14.05 -3.87 -2.86
N LEU A 78 14.22 -5.13 -3.27
CA LEU A 78 15.51 -5.82 -3.27
C LEU A 78 16.57 -5.14 -4.17
N PRO A 79 16.26 -4.73 -5.41
CA PRO A 79 17.25 -4.10 -6.27
C PRO A 79 17.67 -2.72 -5.73
N GLY A 80 18.97 -2.53 -5.52
CA GLY A 80 19.55 -1.25 -5.12
C GLY A 80 19.44 -0.89 -3.64
N ASN A 81 18.77 -1.72 -2.81
CA ASN A 81 18.69 -1.61 -1.35
C ASN A 81 18.45 -0.18 -0.83
N ARG A 82 17.43 0.49 -1.36
CA ARG A 82 17.10 1.89 -1.02
C ARG A 82 15.97 1.96 0.00
N PRO A 83 16.13 2.67 1.14
CA PRO A 83 15.08 2.80 2.15
C PRO A 83 13.69 3.15 1.60
N LEU A 84 13.59 4.06 0.63
CA LEU A 84 12.29 4.45 0.05
C LEU A 84 11.62 3.33 -0.76
N ALA A 85 12.40 2.42 -1.34
CA ALA A 85 11.86 1.26 -2.06
C ALA A 85 11.19 0.24 -1.13
N PHE A 86 11.57 0.22 0.16
CA PHE A 86 10.92 -0.61 1.19
C PHE A 86 9.60 -0.04 1.70
N PHE A 87 9.23 1.20 1.34
CA PHE A 87 8.01 1.85 1.82
C PHE A 87 6.77 0.98 1.64
N GLY A 88 6.60 0.37 0.46
CA GLY A 88 5.45 -0.49 0.18
C GLY A 88 5.40 -1.75 1.03
N LEU A 89 6.55 -2.32 1.35
CA LEU A 89 6.66 -3.51 2.22
C LEU A 89 6.32 -3.15 3.67
N LEU A 90 6.87 -2.04 4.18
CA LEU A 90 6.60 -1.57 5.53
C LEU A 90 5.13 -1.20 5.72
N LEU A 91 4.52 -0.54 4.73
CA LEU A 91 3.11 -0.18 4.78
C LEU A 91 2.20 -1.41 4.69
N PHE A 92 2.57 -2.40 3.87
CA PHE A 92 1.89 -3.70 3.83
C PHE A 92 1.90 -4.40 5.20
N ILE A 93 3.05 -4.43 5.87
CA ILE A 93 3.18 -5.01 7.22
C ILE A 93 2.31 -4.22 8.22
N ALA A 94 2.40 -2.89 8.20
CA ALA A 94 1.61 -2.02 9.08
C ALA A 94 0.10 -2.27 8.92
N TYR A 95 -0.38 -2.38 7.68
CA TYR A 95 -1.77 -2.71 7.39
C TYR A 95 -2.18 -4.04 8.03
N HIS A 96 -1.39 -5.10 7.86
CA HIS A 96 -1.72 -6.42 8.40
C HIS A 96 -1.72 -6.44 9.93
N ILE A 97 -0.81 -5.69 10.58
CA ILE A 97 -0.81 -5.52 12.03
C ILE A 97 -2.11 -4.86 12.50
N ILE A 98 -2.52 -3.77 11.83
CA ILE A 98 -3.74 -3.03 12.16
C ILE A 98 -4.98 -3.89 11.94
N ARG A 99 -5.07 -4.57 10.79
CA ARG A 99 -6.16 -5.49 10.45
C ARG A 99 -6.29 -6.61 11.49
N LEU A 100 -5.20 -7.30 11.80
CA LEU A 100 -5.21 -8.39 12.79
C LEU A 100 -5.60 -7.87 14.18
N SER A 101 -5.13 -6.68 14.56
CA SER A 101 -5.49 -6.02 15.82
C SER A 101 -6.97 -5.64 15.87
N TYR A 102 -7.55 -5.19 14.75
CA TYR A 102 -8.97 -4.88 14.63
C TYR A 102 -9.84 -6.13 14.78
N ILE A 103 -9.53 -7.18 14.01
CA ILE A 103 -10.25 -8.47 14.05
C ILE A 103 -10.22 -9.05 15.46
N ARG A 104 -9.06 -9.05 16.12
CA ARG A 104 -8.92 -9.57 17.48
C ARG A 104 -9.75 -8.79 18.51
N ARG A 105 -9.93 -7.49 18.30
CA ARG A 105 -10.65 -6.62 19.25
C ARG A 105 -12.15 -6.62 19.05
N PHE A 106 -12.62 -6.65 17.80
CA PHE A 106 -14.03 -6.45 17.46
C PHE A 106 -14.72 -7.68 16.86
N GLY A 107 -13.97 -8.74 16.57
CA GLY A 107 -14.53 -9.99 16.03
C GLY A 107 -15.07 -9.90 14.60
N GLN A 108 -14.74 -8.82 13.87
CA GLN A 108 -15.21 -8.56 12.51
C GLN A 108 -14.08 -8.00 11.63
N GLU A 109 -14.25 -8.07 10.31
CA GLU A 109 -13.23 -7.60 9.35
C GLU A 109 -13.13 -6.06 9.34
N PHE A 110 -11.94 -5.52 9.08
CA PHE A 110 -11.75 -4.07 8.95
C PHE A 110 -12.25 -3.58 7.58
N ILE A 111 -13.16 -2.60 7.54
CA ILE A 111 -13.68 -2.01 6.30
C ILE A 111 -13.13 -0.59 6.15
N PRO A 112 -12.11 -0.38 5.30
CA PRO A 112 -11.54 0.94 5.10
C PRO A 112 -12.56 1.89 4.46
N PRO A 113 -12.85 3.03 5.11
CA PRO A 113 -13.74 4.04 4.56
C PRO A 113 -13.05 4.85 3.45
N GLU A 114 -13.84 5.58 2.65
CA GLU A 114 -13.30 6.38 1.57
C GLU A 114 -12.96 7.81 2.05
N PRO A 115 -11.76 8.34 1.78
CA PRO A 115 -11.41 9.71 2.15
C PRO A 115 -12.16 10.73 1.27
N SER A 116 -12.72 11.77 1.89
CA SER A 116 -13.40 12.88 1.20
C SER A 116 -13.15 14.21 1.90
N LYS A 117 -12.42 15.13 1.27
CA LYS A 117 -12.06 16.46 1.80
C LYS A 117 -11.64 16.41 3.28
N ASN A 118 -12.58 16.58 4.21
CA ASN A 118 -12.33 16.62 5.66
C ASN A 118 -13.03 15.49 6.45
N ARG A 119 -13.59 14.49 5.78
CA ARG A 119 -14.30 13.37 6.41
C ARG A 119 -14.07 12.05 5.70
N PHE A 120 -14.35 10.96 6.40
CA PHE A 120 -14.44 9.63 5.83
C PHE A 120 -15.90 9.36 5.44
N ILE A 121 -16.12 8.86 4.24
CA ILE A 121 -17.43 8.45 3.75
C ILE A 121 -17.62 6.97 4.06
N PRO A 122 -18.75 6.57 4.63
CA PRO A 122 -19.05 5.16 4.86
C PRO A 122 -19.03 4.36 3.55
N VAL A 123 -18.42 3.18 3.59
CA VAL A 123 -18.40 2.23 2.46
C VAL A 123 -19.17 0.99 2.87
N TYR A 124 -20.20 0.64 2.10
CA TYR A 124 -20.93 -0.61 2.29
C TYR A 124 -20.12 -1.79 1.73
N ASN A 125 -19.86 -2.78 2.56
CA ASN A 125 -19.21 -4.00 2.15
C ASN A 125 -20.22 -5.14 2.01
N ILE A 126 -20.30 -5.71 0.81
CA ILE A 126 -21.22 -6.79 0.48
C ILE A 126 -20.83 -8.10 1.22
N ASP A 127 -19.54 -8.33 1.42
CA ASP A 127 -19.02 -9.56 2.01
C ASP A 127 -19.29 -9.61 3.53
N GLU A 128 -19.17 -8.47 4.22
CA GLU A 128 -19.48 -8.32 5.66
C GLU A 128 -20.93 -7.90 5.95
N GLN A 129 -21.72 -7.60 4.91
CA GLN A 129 -23.10 -7.08 5.01
C GLN A 129 -23.26 -5.87 5.94
N ARG A 130 -22.21 -5.05 6.08
CA ARG A 130 -22.19 -3.87 6.97
C ARG A 130 -21.50 -2.69 6.30
N GLU A 131 -21.79 -1.49 6.81
CA GLU A 131 -21.07 -0.27 6.48
C GLU A 131 -19.86 -0.09 7.40
N SER A 132 -18.83 0.62 6.90
CA SER A 132 -17.74 1.11 7.74
C SER A 132 -18.27 2.06 8.81
N ASN A 133 -17.84 1.89 10.05
CA ASN A 133 -18.32 2.64 11.21
C ASN A 133 -17.24 3.58 11.79
N GLU A 134 -17.51 4.20 12.94
CA GLU A 134 -16.55 5.08 13.62
C GLU A 134 -15.25 4.38 14.03
N GLN A 135 -15.30 3.08 14.35
CA GLN A 135 -14.12 2.30 14.71
C GLN A 135 -13.25 2.06 13.48
N ASP A 136 -13.86 1.77 12.32
CA ASP A 136 -13.14 1.67 11.05
C ASP A 136 -12.46 3.02 10.71
N ASN A 137 -13.17 4.14 10.90
CA ASN A 137 -12.60 5.48 10.72
C ASN A 137 -11.38 5.73 11.62
N LEU A 138 -11.46 5.31 12.89
CA LEU A 138 -10.35 5.45 13.84
C LEU A 138 -9.13 4.63 13.39
N TYR A 139 -9.33 3.36 13.01
CA TYR A 139 -8.24 2.49 12.57
C TYR A 139 -7.64 2.95 11.25
N MET A 140 -8.45 3.50 10.34
CA MET A 140 -7.96 4.13 9.12
C MET A 140 -7.07 5.34 9.43
N ARG A 141 -7.46 6.21 10.37
CA ARG A 141 -6.61 7.33 10.81
C ARG A 141 -5.28 6.86 11.40
N ILE A 142 -5.32 5.83 12.26
CA ILE A 142 -4.11 5.23 12.83
C ILE A 142 -3.20 4.74 11.70
N PHE A 143 -3.76 4.01 10.72
CA PHE A 143 -3.01 3.54 9.57
C PHE A 143 -2.40 4.67 8.74
N THR A 144 -3.15 5.76 8.51
CA THR A 144 -2.64 6.96 7.83
C THR A 144 -1.45 7.56 8.56
N TRP A 145 -1.54 7.74 9.88
CA TRP A 145 -0.43 8.25 10.68
C TRP A 145 0.78 7.31 10.65
N CYS A 146 0.57 6.00 10.76
CA CYS A 146 1.63 5.01 10.59
C CYS A 146 2.30 5.14 9.22
N GLY A 147 1.52 5.27 8.14
CA GLY A 147 2.05 5.44 6.79
C GLY A 147 2.87 6.71 6.61
N LEU A 148 2.43 7.83 7.19
CA LEU A 148 3.20 9.08 7.18
C LEU A 148 4.52 8.95 7.93
N ILE A 149 4.52 8.32 9.10
CA ILE A 149 5.74 8.09 9.90
C ILE A 149 6.72 7.21 9.12
N ILE A 150 6.25 6.12 8.52
CA ILE A 150 7.07 5.22 7.69
C ILE A 150 7.67 5.99 6.50
N LEU A 151 6.87 6.81 5.81
CA LEU A 151 7.34 7.61 4.67
C LEU A 151 8.45 8.57 5.09
N ILE A 152 8.23 9.33 6.17
CA ILE A 152 9.22 10.28 6.70
C ILE A 152 10.51 9.56 7.07
N ALA A 153 10.42 8.41 7.75
CA ALA A 153 11.58 7.60 8.12
C ALA A 153 12.35 7.12 6.87
N CYS A 154 11.65 6.59 5.87
CA CYS A 154 12.24 6.16 4.61
C CYS A 154 12.98 7.31 3.89
N VAL A 155 12.36 8.49 3.79
CA VAL A 155 12.96 9.66 3.12
C VAL A 155 14.16 10.19 3.91
N PHE A 156 14.06 10.27 5.23
CA PHE A 156 15.12 10.76 6.09
C PHE A 156 16.37 9.86 6.04
N VAL A 157 16.17 8.54 6.18
CA VAL A 157 17.26 7.56 6.10
C VAL A 157 17.88 7.56 4.70
N GLN A 158 17.07 7.65 3.64
CA GLN A 158 17.58 7.78 2.27
C GLN A 158 18.47 9.01 2.13
N GLY A 159 18.04 10.17 2.65
CA GLY A 159 18.79 11.42 2.59
C GLY A 159 20.14 11.35 3.31
N HIS A 160 20.21 10.61 4.43
CA HIS A 160 21.47 10.36 5.15
C HIS A 160 22.44 9.46 4.39
N ILE A 161 21.94 8.46 3.64
CA ILE A 161 22.79 7.55 2.85
C ILE A 161 23.33 8.24 1.59
N THR A 162 22.62 9.24 1.06
CA THR A 162 23.00 9.94 -0.19
C THR A 162 23.90 11.17 0.01
N ARG A 163 24.21 11.55 1.26
CA ARG A 163 25.17 12.61 1.59
C ARG A 163 26.55 12.01 1.79
#